data_AF-A0AAV1DJ99-F1
#
_entry.id   AF-A0AAV1DJ99-F1
#
_cell.length_a   1.000
_cell.length_b   1.000
_cell.length_c   1.000
_cell.angle_alpha   90.00
_cell.angle_beta   90.00
_cell.angle_gamma   90.00
#
_symmetry.space_group_name_H-M   'P 1'
#
loop_
_entity.id
_entity.type
_entity.pdbx_description
1 polymer ?
#
loop_
_entity_poly.entity_id
_entity_poly.type
_entity_poly.pdbx_seq_one_letter_code
_entity_poly.pdbx_strand_id
1 'polypeptide(L)'
;MKNQVGGFSVVLFSGVVIFFIFILFFNDSRGVIYGGRRSFSRSNYNDDDSPTTVNHLAFGLQGSEKTYHFRRYYVESWWKPDKFRGYVYLDKPPQGNLLPWSKISPPYRVNDNISKLISELKPINPLMARMVHGISELFREEHQELRWLIMGDDDTVFFVDNLVEVLSKYDHTKYYYIGNPSEFVLSNFWFSFNQAFGGGGIVLSYPLAKALVDDMDRCLRKYSNLSADTMTMACIADLGVDLTVHKGLHQMDLRGDVSGFLSAHPKAPVLAFHHIDTVNPYFPKMTRANALKHLMKAGDVDQSRLFQQTICHDQKRNWSFSTAWGYSVNIYERIMPRSWLTIPIETFIGWHPDQKQQPRYMFNTRNPLGDPCETPHVFFFESIKKTSNGQILTRYSRSAPRNLTACPIGGNRSAEYISKIEVLSPATKRYEIDRSECCDVVRIDNTGNVKIKIRECRIGEVIA
;
A
#
# COMPACT_ATOMS: atom_id res chain seq x y z
N MET A 1 -38.95 60.79 11.77
CA MET A 1 -38.72 59.89 10.62
C MET A 1 -38.99 58.44 11.03
N LYS A 2 -39.03 57.50 10.08
CA LYS A 2 -39.68 56.18 10.17
C LYS A 2 -38.93 55.09 10.99
N ASN A 3 -39.71 54.06 11.38
CA ASN A 3 -39.38 52.65 11.74
C ASN A 3 -38.80 52.37 13.17
N GLN A 4 -39.38 51.47 14.00
CA GLN A 4 -39.52 49.97 13.95
C GLN A 4 -38.16 49.26 14.18
N VAL A 5 -37.93 48.14 14.93
CA VAL A 5 -38.70 47.10 15.69
C VAL A 5 -37.84 46.67 16.92
N GLY A 6 -38.30 46.11 18.06
CA GLY A 6 -39.66 45.91 18.54
C GLY A 6 -40.02 44.59 19.30
N GLY A 7 -39.10 43.89 20.01
CA GLY A 7 -39.46 42.76 20.91
C GLY A 7 -38.46 41.60 21.08
N PHE A 8 -38.02 41.34 22.31
CA PHE A 8 -37.25 40.14 22.72
C PHE A 8 -37.83 39.58 24.03
N SER A 9 -38.69 38.55 23.99
CA SER A 9 -39.14 37.75 25.16
C SER A 9 -40.07 36.58 24.78
N VAL A 10 -39.55 35.49 24.20
CA VAL A 10 -40.29 34.21 24.04
C VAL A 10 -39.40 32.95 24.22
N VAL A 11 -38.09 33.02 23.92
CA VAL A 11 -37.28 31.81 23.65
C VAL A 11 -36.90 30.96 24.89
N LEU A 12 -37.02 31.47 26.11
CA LEU A 12 -36.47 30.79 27.31
C LEU A 12 -37.33 29.66 27.91
N PHE A 13 -38.59 29.49 27.51
CA PHE A 13 -39.49 28.49 28.13
C PHE A 13 -39.60 27.15 27.38
N SER A 14 -39.14 27.01 26.12
CA SER A 14 -39.24 25.73 25.39
C SER A 14 -38.10 24.74 25.68
N GLY A 15 -36.91 25.24 26.05
CA GLY A 15 -35.73 24.40 26.26
C GLY A 15 -35.82 23.45 27.45
N VAL A 16 -36.47 23.87 28.55
CA VAL A 16 -36.55 23.06 29.78
C VAL A 16 -37.48 21.85 29.63
N VAL A 17 -38.58 22.00 28.87
CA VAL A 17 -39.55 20.91 28.66
C VAL A 17 -38.96 19.78 27.81
N ILE A 18 -38.13 20.11 26.82
CA ILE A 18 -37.46 19.12 25.94
C ILE A 18 -36.44 18.29 26.73
N PHE A 19 -35.73 18.90 27.69
CA PHE A 19 -34.71 18.20 28.50
C PHE A 19 -35.30 17.11 29.41
N PHE A 20 -36.46 17.37 30.04
CA PHE A 20 -37.11 16.38 30.90
C PHE A 20 -37.77 15.22 30.13
N ILE A 21 -38.24 15.45 28.89
CA ILE A 21 -38.73 14.37 28.02
C ILE A 21 -37.58 13.42 27.63
N PHE A 22 -36.38 13.96 27.39
CA PHE A 22 -35.19 13.15 27.06
C PHE A 22 -34.80 12.18 28.20
N ILE A 23 -34.89 12.62 29.46
CA ILE A 23 -34.54 11.78 30.63
C ILE A 23 -35.55 10.64 30.84
N LEU A 24 -36.83 10.83 30.52
CA LEU A 24 -37.87 9.82 30.70
C LEU A 24 -37.92 8.77 29.58
N PHE A 25 -37.50 9.10 28.34
CA PHE A 25 -37.50 8.15 27.23
C PHE A 25 -36.23 7.29 27.09
N PHE A 26 -35.09 7.71 27.68
CA PHE A 26 -33.82 6.98 27.55
C PHE A 26 -33.48 6.06 28.73
N ASN A 27 -34.30 5.99 29.79
CA ASN A 27 -33.99 5.23 31.00
C ASN A 27 -34.60 3.81 31.06
N ASP A 28 -35.15 3.28 29.96
CA ASP A 28 -35.53 1.86 29.86
C ASP A 28 -34.67 1.08 28.85
N SER A 29 -33.38 0.99 29.18
CA SER A 29 -32.44 0.08 28.51
C SER A 29 -32.38 -1.26 29.25
N ARG A 30 -33.52 -1.96 29.40
CA ARG A 30 -33.55 -3.39 29.77
C ARG A 30 -33.08 -4.26 28.60
N GLY A 31 -31.80 -4.12 28.25
CA GLY A 31 -31.12 -4.95 27.27
C GLY A 31 -31.05 -6.40 27.75
N VAL A 32 -31.85 -7.26 27.13
CA VAL A 32 -31.85 -8.71 27.39
C VAL A 32 -30.55 -9.31 26.87
N ILE A 33 -29.61 -9.63 27.77
CA ILE A 33 -28.34 -10.28 27.43
C ILE A 33 -28.59 -11.78 27.21
N TYR A 34 -28.87 -12.17 25.96
CA TYR A 34 -28.70 -13.54 25.47
C TYR A 34 -27.61 -13.60 24.41
N GLY A 35 -26.36 -13.40 24.84
CA GLY A 35 -25.16 -13.68 24.06
C GLY A 35 -24.39 -14.82 24.70
N GLY A 36 -24.43 -16.01 24.09
CA GLY A 36 -23.65 -17.15 24.56
C GLY A 36 -22.16 -16.89 24.36
N ARG A 37 -21.43 -16.59 25.44
CA ARG A 37 -19.96 -16.45 25.41
C ARG A 37 -19.33 -17.71 24.83
N ARG A 38 -18.87 -17.66 23.58
CA ARG A 38 -17.84 -18.57 23.08
C ARG A 38 -16.55 -18.24 23.83
N SER A 39 -16.31 -18.99 24.90
CA SER A 39 -15.07 -18.94 25.66
C SER A 39 -13.92 -19.45 24.79
N PHE A 40 -13.31 -18.55 24.00
CA PHE A 40 -11.95 -18.79 23.54
C PHE A 40 -11.09 -19.03 24.78
N SER A 41 -10.30 -20.10 24.74
CA SER A 41 -9.35 -20.42 25.80
C SER A 41 -8.53 -19.18 26.10
N ARG A 42 -8.20 -18.96 27.38
CA ARG A 42 -7.34 -17.87 27.83
C ARG A 42 -5.91 -18.19 27.37
N SER A 43 -5.65 -18.03 26.07
CA SER A 43 -4.32 -18.10 25.50
C SER A 43 -3.45 -17.14 26.30
N ASN A 44 -2.37 -17.65 26.88
CA ASN A 44 -1.36 -16.81 27.49
C ASN A 44 -0.86 -15.88 26.40
N TYR A 45 -1.32 -14.63 26.44
CA TYR A 45 -0.75 -13.57 25.66
C TYR A 45 0.65 -13.38 26.23
N ASN A 46 1.63 -13.99 25.56
CA ASN A 46 3.01 -13.85 25.93
C ASN A 46 3.38 -12.40 25.63
N ASP A 47 3.41 -11.60 26.70
CA ASP A 47 3.97 -10.25 26.76
C ASP A 47 5.51 -10.39 26.66
N ASP A 48 5.94 -10.88 25.50
CA ASP A 48 7.32 -11.19 25.16
C ASP A 48 7.92 -9.98 24.43
N ASP A 49 8.82 -9.29 25.13
CA ASP A 49 9.59 -8.15 24.62
C ASP A 49 10.53 -8.51 23.45
N SER A 50 10.60 -9.78 23.02
CA SER A 50 11.37 -10.16 21.83
C SER A 50 10.93 -9.36 20.59
N PRO A 51 11.86 -9.00 19.68
CA PRO A 51 11.51 -8.23 18.49
C PRO A 51 10.47 -8.93 17.60
N THR A 52 9.56 -8.16 17.00
CA THR A 52 8.61 -8.72 16.02
C THR A 52 9.36 -9.36 14.86
N THR A 53 8.97 -10.59 14.53
CA THR A 53 9.51 -11.39 13.42
C THR A 53 8.38 -11.88 12.52
N VAL A 54 8.72 -12.45 11.36
CA VAL A 54 7.71 -12.92 10.39
C VAL A 54 6.73 -13.98 10.94
N ASN A 55 7.15 -14.79 11.93
CA ASN A 55 6.29 -15.81 12.56
C ASN A 55 5.10 -15.20 13.31
N HIS A 56 5.21 -13.93 13.69
CA HIS A 56 4.20 -13.17 14.41
C HIS A 56 3.17 -12.46 13.51
N LEU A 57 3.33 -12.56 12.18
CA LEU A 57 2.43 -11.99 11.17
C LEU A 57 1.60 -13.11 10.53
N ALA A 58 0.29 -12.93 10.41
CA ALA A 58 -0.58 -13.86 9.67
C ALA A 58 -1.37 -13.15 8.59
N PHE A 59 -1.45 -13.74 7.40
CA PHE A 59 -2.05 -13.13 6.20
C PHE A 59 -3.38 -13.78 5.81
N GLY A 60 -4.43 -12.99 5.60
CA GLY A 60 -5.72 -13.42 5.07
C GLY A 60 -5.99 -12.76 3.74
N LEU A 61 -5.85 -13.53 2.66
CA LEU A 61 -6.06 -13.05 1.31
C LEU A 61 -7.48 -13.38 0.87
N GLN A 62 -8.32 -12.36 0.71
CA GLN A 62 -9.66 -12.51 0.15
C GLN A 62 -9.58 -12.73 -1.35
N GLY A 63 -10.14 -13.83 -1.84
CA GLY A 63 -10.16 -14.15 -3.27
C GLY A 63 -11.46 -14.82 -3.69
N SER A 64 -11.53 -15.14 -4.98
CA SER A 64 -12.57 -16.02 -5.50
C SER A 64 -11.94 -17.14 -6.29
N GLU A 65 -12.54 -18.33 -6.27
CA GLU A 65 -12.08 -19.47 -7.06
C GLU A 65 -11.96 -19.08 -8.54
N LYS A 66 -12.93 -18.31 -9.03
CA LYS A 66 -12.99 -17.78 -10.40
C LYS A 66 -11.80 -16.89 -10.79
N THR A 67 -11.30 -16.05 -9.87
CA THR A 67 -10.20 -15.10 -10.13
C THR A 67 -8.83 -15.68 -9.82
N TYR A 68 -8.75 -16.58 -8.83
CA TYR A 68 -7.49 -17.08 -8.31
C TYR A 68 -6.66 -17.83 -9.37
N HIS A 69 -7.29 -18.44 -10.38
CA HIS A 69 -6.62 -19.10 -11.52
C HIS A 69 -5.52 -18.26 -12.18
N PHE A 70 -5.71 -16.94 -12.28
CA PHE A 70 -4.72 -16.01 -12.85
C PHE A 70 -4.06 -15.13 -11.79
N ARG A 71 -4.76 -14.79 -10.69
CA ARG A 71 -4.22 -13.97 -9.60
C ARG A 71 -3.20 -14.69 -8.72
N ARG A 72 -3.23 -16.04 -8.65
CA ARG A 72 -2.25 -16.84 -7.88
C ARG A 72 -0.81 -16.45 -8.17
N TYR A 73 -0.48 -16.11 -9.42
CA TYR A 73 0.89 -15.76 -9.81
C TYR A 73 1.40 -14.44 -9.21
N TYR A 74 0.50 -13.58 -8.75
CA TYR A 74 0.84 -12.36 -8.00
C TYR A 74 1.16 -12.72 -6.55
N VAL A 75 0.34 -13.54 -5.91
CA VAL A 75 0.58 -14.06 -4.55
C VAL A 75 1.87 -14.90 -4.49
N GLU A 76 2.04 -15.84 -5.42
CA GLU A 76 3.25 -16.66 -5.61
C GLU A 76 4.51 -15.83 -5.97
N SER A 77 4.39 -14.53 -6.24
CA SER A 77 5.58 -13.68 -6.48
C SER A 77 6.25 -13.20 -5.20
N TRP A 78 5.50 -13.11 -4.09
CA TRP A 78 6.00 -12.65 -2.79
C TRP A 78 5.89 -13.71 -1.68
N TRP A 79 4.91 -14.60 -1.74
CA TRP A 79 4.69 -15.64 -0.73
C TRP A 79 5.88 -16.61 -0.64
N LYS A 80 6.29 -16.94 0.59
CA LYS A 80 7.35 -17.89 0.88
C LYS A 80 6.77 -19.05 1.71
N PRO A 81 6.54 -20.23 1.10
CA PRO A 81 6.10 -21.43 1.81
C PRO A 81 7.00 -21.74 3.00
N ASP A 82 6.41 -22.34 4.04
CA ASP A 82 7.06 -22.73 5.29
C ASP A 82 7.72 -21.58 6.09
N LYS A 83 7.60 -20.32 5.62
CA LYS A 83 8.07 -19.11 6.31
C LYS A 83 6.93 -18.16 6.69
N PHE A 84 5.90 -18.08 5.86
CA PHE A 84 4.74 -17.22 6.08
C PHE A 84 3.52 -18.08 6.43
N ARG A 85 2.64 -17.55 7.27
CA ARG A 85 1.44 -18.23 7.82
C ARG A 85 0.16 -17.46 7.47
N GLY A 86 -0.96 -18.17 7.41
CA GLY A 86 -2.22 -17.64 6.89
C GLY A 86 -2.65 -18.28 5.56
N TYR A 87 -3.73 -17.76 4.97
CA TYR A 87 -4.53 -18.45 3.96
C TYR A 87 -5.03 -17.55 2.82
N VAL A 88 -5.36 -18.18 1.69
CA VAL A 88 -6.29 -17.61 0.71
C VAL A 88 -7.70 -18.12 1.02
N TYR A 89 -8.64 -17.22 1.27
CA TYR A 89 -10.05 -17.54 1.45
C TYR A 89 -10.75 -17.49 0.08
N LEU A 90 -11.46 -18.57 -0.26
CA LEU A 90 -12.20 -18.72 -1.51
C LEU A 90 -13.71 -18.84 -1.24
N ASP A 91 -14.51 -18.34 -2.17
CA ASP A 91 -15.97 -18.41 -2.15
C ASP A 91 -16.54 -19.84 -2.27
N LYS A 92 -15.74 -20.77 -2.81
CA LYS A 92 -16.06 -22.19 -2.99
C LYS A 92 -14.78 -23.04 -3.12
N PRO A 93 -14.84 -24.38 -3.00
CA PRO A 93 -13.68 -25.25 -3.21
C PRO A 93 -13.05 -25.07 -4.60
N PRO A 94 -11.70 -25.07 -4.71
CA PRO A 94 -11.00 -24.89 -5.98
C PRO A 94 -11.26 -26.01 -6.99
N GLN A 95 -11.37 -25.66 -8.27
CA GLN A 95 -11.66 -26.60 -9.35
C GLN A 95 -10.67 -26.46 -10.52
N GLY A 96 -10.75 -27.39 -11.48
CA GLY A 96 -9.96 -27.35 -12.71
C GLY A 96 -8.44 -27.19 -12.46
N ASN A 97 -7.83 -26.20 -13.11
CA ASN A 97 -6.38 -25.93 -13.06
C ASN A 97 -5.88 -25.25 -11.76
N LEU A 98 -6.74 -25.09 -10.74
CA LEU A 98 -6.29 -24.87 -9.35
C LEU A 98 -5.95 -26.18 -8.63
N LEU A 99 -6.26 -27.34 -9.22
CA LEU A 99 -5.91 -28.65 -8.69
C LEU A 99 -4.84 -29.35 -9.57
N PRO A 100 -3.84 -30.01 -8.97
CA PRO A 100 -3.51 -30.01 -7.54
C PRO A 100 -3.11 -28.60 -7.06
N TRP A 101 -3.42 -28.28 -5.80
CA TRP A 101 -3.12 -26.95 -5.25
C TRP A 101 -1.62 -26.65 -5.31
N SER A 102 -1.29 -25.43 -5.68
CA SER A 102 0.09 -24.99 -5.87
C SER A 102 0.84 -25.02 -4.53
N LYS A 103 1.93 -25.78 -4.44
CA LYS A 103 2.78 -25.84 -3.24
C LYS A 103 3.52 -24.53 -2.95
N ILE A 104 3.52 -23.59 -3.89
CA ILE A 104 4.09 -22.24 -3.74
C ILE A 104 3.04 -21.17 -3.42
N SER A 105 1.75 -21.49 -3.51
CA SER A 105 0.67 -20.64 -2.97
C SER A 105 0.57 -20.81 -1.45
N PRO A 106 -0.04 -19.83 -0.73
CA PRO A 106 -0.57 -20.06 0.60
C PRO A 106 -1.54 -21.26 0.59
N PRO A 107 -1.71 -21.98 1.71
CA PRO A 107 -2.83 -22.91 1.84
C PRO A 107 -4.17 -22.17 1.66
N TYR A 108 -5.20 -22.86 1.17
CA TYR A 108 -6.52 -22.26 1.00
C TYR A 108 -7.48 -22.65 2.12
N ARG A 109 -8.54 -21.85 2.22
CA ARG A 109 -9.78 -22.12 2.95
C ARG A 109 -10.97 -21.78 2.07
N VAL A 110 -12.12 -22.33 2.40
CA VAL A 110 -13.42 -21.90 1.84
C VAL A 110 -14.11 -21.12 2.94
N ASN A 111 -14.63 -19.93 2.62
CA ASN A 111 -15.25 -19.06 3.62
C ASN A 111 -16.37 -19.76 4.40
N ASP A 112 -16.47 -19.44 5.69
CA ASP A 112 -17.54 -19.94 6.56
C ASP A 112 -18.94 -19.65 6.01
N ASN A 113 -19.86 -20.62 6.17
CA ASN A 113 -21.25 -20.47 5.75
C ASN A 113 -22.06 -19.58 6.72
N ILE A 114 -21.91 -18.26 6.61
CA ILE A 114 -22.68 -17.27 7.38
C ILE A 114 -24.09 -17.00 6.83
N SER A 115 -24.66 -17.86 5.97
CA SER A 115 -25.91 -17.59 5.25
C SER A 115 -27.12 -17.35 6.18
N LYS A 116 -27.12 -17.92 7.39
CA LYS A 116 -28.14 -17.61 8.42
C LYS A 116 -28.08 -16.13 8.82
N LEU A 117 -26.90 -15.62 9.20
CA LEU A 117 -26.69 -14.21 9.57
C LEU A 117 -27.06 -13.28 8.39
N ILE A 118 -26.67 -13.63 7.18
CA ILE A 118 -27.06 -12.90 5.96
C ILE A 118 -28.59 -12.87 5.77
N SER A 119 -29.29 -13.99 6.01
CA SER A 119 -30.75 -14.05 5.87
C SER A 119 -31.51 -13.22 6.91
N GLU A 120 -30.95 -13.09 8.12
CA GLU A 120 -31.46 -12.22 9.17
C GLU A 120 -31.21 -10.74 8.83
N LEU A 121 -30.04 -10.41 8.29
CA LEU A 121 -29.61 -9.03 8.04
C LEU A 121 -30.04 -8.42 6.73
N LYS A 122 -30.26 -9.24 5.69
CA LYS A 122 -30.63 -8.82 4.33
C LYS A 122 -29.79 -7.64 3.82
N PRO A 123 -28.44 -7.70 3.91
CA PRO A 123 -27.57 -6.61 3.46
C PRO A 123 -27.72 -6.35 1.96
N ILE A 124 -27.49 -5.10 1.54
CA ILE A 124 -27.44 -4.71 0.11
C ILE A 124 -26.47 -5.61 -0.67
N ASN A 125 -25.32 -5.95 -0.09
CA ASN A 125 -24.37 -6.89 -0.68
C ASN A 125 -23.84 -7.91 0.36
N PRO A 126 -24.35 -9.15 0.37
CA PRO A 126 -23.88 -10.22 1.24
C PRO A 126 -22.39 -10.53 1.20
N LEU A 127 -21.70 -10.20 0.10
CA LEU A 127 -20.25 -10.44 -0.03
C LEU A 127 -19.46 -9.57 0.95
N MET A 128 -19.89 -8.32 1.20
CA MET A 128 -19.17 -7.39 2.07
C MET A 128 -19.07 -7.95 3.50
N ALA A 129 -20.19 -8.44 4.04
CA ALA A 129 -20.22 -9.07 5.36
C ALA A 129 -19.38 -10.35 5.44
N ARG A 130 -19.25 -11.13 4.34
CA ARG A 130 -18.36 -12.29 4.26
C ARG A 130 -16.87 -11.89 4.30
N MET A 131 -16.48 -10.85 3.57
CA MET A 131 -15.11 -10.36 3.57
C MET A 131 -14.67 -9.88 4.97
N VAL A 132 -15.54 -9.16 5.68
CA VAL A 132 -15.29 -8.72 7.07
C VAL A 132 -15.25 -9.91 8.03
N HIS A 133 -16.15 -10.88 7.88
CA HIS A 133 -16.13 -12.11 8.68
C HIS A 133 -14.81 -12.91 8.54
N GLY A 134 -14.13 -12.81 7.39
CA GLY A 134 -12.82 -13.43 7.19
C GLY A 134 -11.74 -13.04 8.19
N ILE A 135 -11.87 -11.88 8.87
CA ILE A 135 -11.01 -11.49 10.00
C ILE A 135 -11.16 -12.50 11.16
N SER A 136 -12.40 -12.92 11.46
CA SER A 136 -12.68 -13.95 12.47
C SER A 136 -12.18 -15.34 12.06
N GLU A 137 -12.20 -15.64 10.76
CA GLU A 137 -11.69 -16.91 10.24
C GLU A 137 -10.17 -16.99 10.39
N LEU A 138 -9.43 -15.96 9.96
CA LEU A 138 -7.98 -15.89 10.12
C LEU A 138 -7.55 -15.84 11.59
N PHE A 139 -8.23 -15.05 12.43
CA PHE A 139 -7.93 -15.00 13.86
C PHE A 139 -8.13 -16.38 14.51
N ARG A 140 -9.26 -17.06 14.23
CA ARG A 140 -9.52 -18.42 14.71
C ARG A 140 -8.38 -19.38 14.36
N GLU A 141 -7.86 -19.31 13.14
CA GLU A 141 -6.86 -20.24 12.62
C GLU A 141 -5.44 -19.91 13.09
N GLU A 142 -5.10 -18.63 13.22
CA GLU A 142 -3.71 -18.18 13.41
C GLU A 142 -3.44 -17.42 14.72
N HIS A 143 -4.40 -17.28 15.65
CA HIS A 143 -4.23 -16.53 16.91
C HIS A 143 -3.04 -16.93 17.81
N GLN A 144 -2.48 -18.14 17.67
CA GLN A 144 -1.34 -18.59 18.47
C GLN A 144 -0.07 -17.85 18.04
N GLU A 145 0.64 -17.25 19.00
CA GLU A 145 1.87 -16.45 18.77
C GLU A 145 1.69 -15.27 17.79
N LEU A 146 0.45 -14.85 17.54
CA LEU A 146 0.12 -13.76 16.64
C LEU A 146 0.34 -12.41 17.31
N ARG A 147 1.00 -11.50 16.60
CA ARG A 147 1.08 -10.07 16.96
C ARG A 147 0.35 -9.18 15.97
N TRP A 148 0.34 -9.57 14.69
CA TRP A 148 -0.19 -8.75 13.60
C TRP A 148 -1.02 -9.59 12.62
N LEU A 149 -2.33 -9.33 12.61
CA LEU A 149 -3.27 -9.90 11.64
C LEU A 149 -3.31 -8.98 10.42
N ILE A 150 -3.04 -9.52 9.23
CA ILE A 150 -2.93 -8.76 7.98
C ILE A 150 -3.98 -9.28 6.98
N MET A 151 -4.90 -8.42 6.55
CA MET A 151 -5.85 -8.73 5.48
C MET A 151 -5.41 -8.05 4.17
N GLY A 152 -5.69 -8.69 3.04
CA GLY A 152 -5.54 -8.13 1.70
C GLY A 152 -6.34 -8.91 0.66
N ASP A 153 -6.29 -8.49 -0.60
CA ASP A 153 -6.96 -9.18 -1.72
C ASP A 153 -6.00 -10.13 -2.48
N ASP A 154 -6.55 -11.08 -3.25
CA ASP A 154 -5.78 -12.03 -4.07
C ASP A 154 -4.97 -11.39 -5.22
N ASP A 155 -5.18 -10.12 -5.53
CA ASP A 155 -4.32 -9.28 -6.40
C ASP A 155 -3.44 -8.26 -5.64
N THR A 156 -3.14 -8.53 -4.36
CA THR A 156 -2.22 -7.75 -3.52
C THR A 156 -0.82 -8.35 -3.46
N VAL A 157 0.20 -7.50 -3.50
CA VAL A 157 1.62 -7.88 -3.38
C VAL A 157 2.21 -7.25 -2.12
N PHE A 158 2.62 -8.08 -1.15
CA PHE A 158 3.16 -7.64 0.13
C PHE A 158 4.70 -7.71 0.18
N PHE A 159 5.32 -6.68 0.76
CA PHE A 159 6.76 -6.57 0.98
C PHE A 159 7.08 -6.94 2.43
N VAL A 160 7.14 -8.25 2.69
CA VAL A 160 7.14 -8.83 4.05
C VAL A 160 8.37 -8.46 4.89
N ASP A 161 9.57 -8.30 4.31
CA ASP A 161 10.75 -7.82 5.07
C ASP A 161 10.51 -6.40 5.60
N ASN A 162 9.89 -5.53 4.80
CA ASN A 162 9.54 -4.17 5.23
C ASN A 162 8.36 -4.15 6.21
N LEU A 163 7.38 -5.06 6.08
CA LEU A 163 6.28 -5.19 7.03
C LEU A 163 6.79 -5.56 8.42
N VAL A 164 7.65 -6.58 8.52
CA VAL A 164 8.26 -6.99 9.80
C VAL A 164 9.02 -5.82 10.44
N GLU A 165 9.80 -5.10 9.65
CA GLU A 165 10.55 -3.93 10.12
C GLU A 165 9.67 -2.77 10.58
N VAL A 166 8.61 -2.43 9.83
CA VAL A 166 7.72 -1.34 10.23
C VAL A 166 6.91 -1.73 11.48
N LEU A 167 6.43 -2.97 11.55
CA LEU A 167 5.61 -3.47 12.65
C LEU A 167 6.41 -3.80 13.92
N SER A 168 7.74 -3.93 13.84
CA SER A 168 8.60 -4.06 15.03
C SER A 168 8.71 -2.77 15.86
N LYS A 169 8.34 -1.62 15.26
CA LYS A 169 8.41 -0.29 15.89
C LYS A 169 7.15 0.07 16.69
N TYR A 170 6.09 -0.71 16.54
CA TYR A 170 4.83 -0.52 17.25
C TYR A 170 4.73 -1.49 18.42
N ASP A 171 4.26 -1.00 19.56
CA ASP A 171 3.94 -1.82 20.72
C ASP A 171 2.73 -2.71 20.42
N HIS A 172 3.00 -3.95 20.00
CA HIS A 172 2.01 -4.94 19.60
C HIS A 172 0.98 -5.33 20.69
N THR A 173 1.17 -4.87 21.93
CA THR A 173 0.25 -5.03 23.07
C THR A 173 -0.84 -3.96 23.11
N LYS A 174 -0.72 -2.91 22.28
CA LYS A 174 -1.70 -1.82 22.15
C LYS A 174 -2.60 -2.02 20.94
N TYR A 175 -3.71 -1.28 20.90
CA TYR A 175 -4.62 -1.30 19.75
C TYR A 175 -4.06 -0.45 18.60
N TYR A 176 -3.79 -1.10 17.47
CA TYR A 176 -3.37 -0.46 16.23
C TYR A 176 -4.19 -1.00 15.05
N TYR A 177 -4.84 -0.08 14.34
CA TYR A 177 -5.44 -0.27 13.01
C TYR A 177 -4.55 0.47 12.01
N ILE A 178 -3.65 -0.24 11.34
CA ILE A 178 -2.67 0.34 10.40
C ILE A 178 -3.13 0.07 8.96
N GLY A 179 -3.03 1.11 8.13
CA GLY A 179 -3.41 1.05 6.72
C GLY A 179 -3.17 2.39 6.03
N ASN A 180 -3.83 2.62 4.89
CA ASN A 180 -3.75 3.90 4.17
C ASN A 180 -5.08 4.15 3.42
N PRO A 181 -5.53 5.41 3.31
CA PRO A 181 -6.55 5.79 2.35
C PRO A 181 -6.04 5.61 0.90
N SER A 182 -6.96 5.64 -0.05
CA SER A 182 -6.66 5.49 -1.47
C SER A 182 -5.87 6.68 -2.02
N GLU A 183 -5.00 6.43 -3.00
CA GLU A 183 -4.34 7.46 -3.81
C GLU A 183 -5.33 8.32 -4.60
N PHE A 184 -6.56 7.85 -4.84
CA PHE A 184 -7.58 8.52 -5.65
C PHE A 184 -8.63 9.22 -4.77
N VAL A 185 -8.84 10.52 -5.01
CA VAL A 185 -9.67 11.39 -4.15
C VAL A 185 -11.12 10.92 -4.07
N LEU A 186 -11.71 10.48 -5.19
CA LEU A 186 -13.12 10.07 -5.21
C LEU A 186 -13.36 8.75 -4.47
N SER A 187 -12.38 7.84 -4.41
CA SER A 187 -12.49 6.63 -3.57
C SER A 187 -12.62 7.02 -2.09
N ASN A 188 -11.78 7.94 -1.62
CA ASN A 188 -11.86 8.43 -0.23
C ASN A 188 -13.15 9.22 0.05
N PHE A 189 -13.63 9.98 -0.95
CA PHE A 189 -14.88 10.74 -0.84
C PHE A 189 -16.13 9.86 -0.81
N TRP A 190 -16.17 8.75 -1.56
CA TRP A 190 -17.31 7.82 -1.57
C TRP A 190 -17.30 6.83 -0.42
N PHE A 191 -16.13 6.53 0.16
CA PHE A 191 -15.98 5.61 1.28
C PHE A 191 -15.58 6.35 2.56
N SER A 192 -14.28 6.57 2.79
CA SER A 192 -13.77 7.34 3.93
C SER A 192 -12.33 7.80 3.69
N PHE A 193 -11.97 8.96 4.23
CA PHE A 193 -10.57 9.41 4.37
C PHE A 193 -9.86 8.81 5.60
N ASN A 194 -10.61 8.15 6.49
CA ASN A 194 -10.12 7.54 7.73
C ASN A 194 -10.23 6.00 7.70
N GLN A 195 -10.40 5.38 6.53
CA GLN A 195 -10.32 3.92 6.38
C GLN A 195 -8.98 3.48 5.78
N ALA A 196 -8.50 2.34 6.24
CA ALA A 196 -7.61 1.50 5.46
C ALA A 196 -8.44 0.81 4.37
N PHE A 197 -8.01 0.90 3.12
CA PHE A 197 -8.60 0.11 2.04
C PHE A 197 -8.04 -1.32 2.06
N GLY A 198 -8.91 -2.31 1.88
CA GLY A 198 -8.63 -3.73 2.12
C GLY A 198 -7.51 -4.26 1.24
N GLY A 199 -7.59 -4.00 -0.07
CA GLY A 199 -6.56 -4.39 -1.02
C GLY A 199 -5.21 -3.68 -0.80
N GLY A 200 -5.23 -2.41 -0.36
CA GLY A 200 -4.02 -1.72 0.09
C GLY A 200 -3.36 -2.34 1.34
N GLY A 201 -4.08 -3.20 2.06
CA GLY A 201 -3.61 -3.92 3.25
C GLY A 201 -4.19 -3.32 4.54
N ILE A 202 -4.96 -4.12 5.27
CA ILE A 202 -5.41 -3.81 6.64
C ILE A 202 -4.54 -4.59 7.61
N VAL A 203 -3.88 -3.90 8.55
CA VAL A 203 -3.06 -4.52 9.59
C VAL A 203 -3.65 -4.22 10.97
N LEU A 204 -3.97 -5.26 11.74
CA LEU A 204 -4.50 -5.18 13.09
C LEU A 204 -3.51 -5.78 14.08
N SER A 205 -3.17 -5.04 15.14
CA SER A 205 -2.53 -5.61 16.34
C SER A 205 -3.40 -6.73 16.92
N TYR A 206 -2.79 -7.80 17.45
CA TYR A 206 -3.49 -8.92 18.10
C TYR A 206 -4.62 -8.50 19.06
N PRO A 207 -4.41 -7.60 20.04
CA PRO A 207 -5.45 -7.30 21.02
C PRO A 207 -6.64 -6.55 20.39
N LEU A 208 -6.43 -5.75 19.34
CA LEU A 208 -7.51 -5.16 18.55
C LEU A 208 -8.23 -6.19 17.70
N ALA A 209 -7.49 -7.06 17.00
CA ALA A 209 -8.08 -8.13 16.19
C ALA A 209 -8.98 -9.03 17.06
N LYS A 210 -8.51 -9.39 18.27
CA LYS A 210 -9.31 -10.13 19.24
C LYS A 210 -10.59 -9.39 19.64
N ALA A 211 -10.50 -8.10 19.99
CA ALA A 211 -11.65 -7.31 20.39
C ALA A 211 -12.70 -7.16 19.27
N LEU A 212 -12.26 -6.99 18.02
CA LEU A 212 -13.12 -6.94 16.85
C LEU A 212 -13.81 -8.29 16.57
N VAL A 213 -13.09 -9.41 16.74
CA VAL A 213 -13.65 -10.76 16.56
C VAL A 213 -14.65 -11.13 17.66
N ASP A 214 -14.38 -10.74 18.91
CA ASP A 214 -15.32 -10.91 20.03
C ASP A 214 -16.64 -10.12 19.82
N ASP A 215 -16.62 -9.04 19.02
CA ASP A 215 -17.79 -8.21 18.68
C ASP A 215 -18.36 -8.42 17.27
N MET A 216 -17.79 -9.34 16.48
CA MET A 216 -18.05 -9.45 15.03
C MET A 216 -19.55 -9.55 14.68
N ASP A 217 -20.34 -10.29 15.46
CA ASP A 217 -21.79 -10.38 15.25
C ASP A 217 -22.47 -9.00 15.37
N ARG A 218 -22.14 -8.20 16.39
CA ARG A 218 -22.72 -6.86 16.59
C ARG A 218 -22.30 -5.92 15.47
N CYS A 219 -21.00 -5.93 15.15
CA CYS A 219 -20.40 -5.22 14.02
C CYS A 219 -21.17 -5.47 12.71
N LEU A 220 -21.27 -6.75 12.30
CA LEU A 220 -21.95 -7.15 11.07
C LEU A 220 -23.44 -6.77 11.10
N ARG A 221 -24.12 -6.90 12.25
CA ARG A 221 -25.54 -6.52 12.37
C ARG A 221 -25.78 -5.01 12.24
N LYS A 222 -24.87 -4.19 12.76
CA LYS A 222 -24.99 -2.71 12.76
C LYS A 222 -24.62 -2.09 11.41
N TYR A 223 -23.63 -2.66 10.71
CA TYR A 223 -23.00 -2.03 9.54
C TYR A 223 -23.15 -2.83 8.23
N SER A 224 -24.06 -3.80 8.19
CA SER A 224 -24.27 -4.76 7.09
C SER A 224 -24.41 -4.16 5.68
N ASN A 225 -24.81 -2.89 5.57
CA ASN A 225 -25.06 -2.18 4.31
C ASN A 225 -23.88 -1.34 3.79
N LEU A 226 -22.74 -1.34 4.49
CA LEU A 226 -21.51 -0.67 4.05
C LEU A 226 -20.65 -1.60 3.16
N SER A 227 -19.65 -1.04 2.47
CA SER A 227 -18.58 -1.83 1.85
C SER A 227 -17.74 -2.53 2.93
N ALA A 228 -17.00 -3.59 2.59
CA ALA A 228 -16.22 -4.36 3.56
C ALA A 228 -15.22 -3.49 4.35
N ASP A 229 -14.52 -2.58 3.67
CA ASP A 229 -13.52 -1.70 4.28
C ASP A 229 -14.15 -0.67 5.21
N THR A 230 -15.21 0.01 4.76
CA THR A 230 -15.92 1.01 5.58
C THR A 230 -16.66 0.36 6.74
N MET A 231 -17.15 -0.88 6.57
CA MET A 231 -17.71 -1.71 7.65
C MET A 231 -16.64 -2.05 8.69
N THR A 232 -15.46 -2.53 8.26
CA THR A 232 -14.33 -2.83 9.14
C THR A 232 -13.88 -1.58 9.91
N MET A 233 -13.70 -0.45 9.22
CA MET A 233 -13.39 0.84 9.83
C MET A 233 -14.44 1.25 10.87
N ALA A 234 -15.73 1.14 10.56
CA ALA A 234 -16.81 1.54 11.48
C ALA A 234 -16.87 0.65 12.73
N CYS A 235 -16.62 -0.65 12.59
CA CYS A 235 -16.55 -1.57 13.73
C CYS A 235 -15.31 -1.34 14.61
N ILE A 236 -14.18 -0.97 14.02
CA ILE A 236 -12.96 -0.59 14.76
C ILE A 236 -13.15 0.76 15.48
N ALA A 237 -13.84 1.72 14.86
CA ALA A 237 -14.20 3.00 15.49
C ALA A 237 -15.16 2.80 16.69
N ASP A 238 -16.07 1.84 16.63
CA ASP A 238 -16.91 1.41 17.77
C ASP A 238 -16.09 0.84 18.95
N LEU A 239 -14.83 0.44 18.73
CA LEU A 239 -13.86 0.04 19.77
C LEU A 239 -12.97 1.21 20.23
N GLY A 240 -13.18 2.42 19.71
CA GLY A 240 -12.43 3.62 20.07
C GLY A 240 -11.04 3.73 19.45
N VAL A 241 -10.83 3.16 18.26
CA VAL A 241 -9.53 3.14 17.57
C VAL A 241 -9.62 3.80 16.20
N ASP A 242 -8.72 4.76 15.95
CA ASP A 242 -8.58 5.46 14.68
C ASP A 242 -7.51 4.84 13.76
N LEU A 243 -7.56 5.19 12.48
CA LEU A 243 -6.58 4.75 11.48
C LEU A 243 -5.18 5.33 11.74
N THR A 244 -4.21 4.44 11.91
CA THR A 244 -2.78 4.74 11.88
C THR A 244 -2.28 4.67 10.42
N VAL A 245 -2.12 5.84 9.80
CA VAL A 245 -1.78 5.94 8.37
C VAL A 245 -0.31 5.58 8.08
N HIS A 246 -0.07 4.59 7.22
CA HIS A 246 1.26 4.24 6.72
C HIS A 246 1.34 4.34 5.18
N LYS A 247 2.09 5.33 4.68
CA LYS A 247 2.23 5.70 3.24
C LYS A 247 2.93 4.67 2.34
N GLY A 248 3.19 3.47 2.83
CA GLY A 248 3.72 2.34 2.07
C GLY A 248 2.68 1.27 1.74
N LEU A 249 1.47 1.38 2.29
CA LEU A 249 0.32 0.52 1.96
C LEU A 249 -0.46 1.24 0.86
N HIS A 250 -0.59 0.63 -0.30
CA HIS A 250 -1.13 1.28 -1.49
C HIS A 250 -2.30 0.50 -2.07
N GLN A 251 -3.51 1.06 -1.91
CA GLN A 251 -4.68 0.63 -2.68
C GLN A 251 -4.42 0.79 -4.18
N MET A 252 -3.70 1.86 -4.56
CA MET A 252 -3.32 2.21 -5.91
C MET A 252 -4.50 2.10 -6.89
N ASP A 253 -5.55 2.89 -6.57
CA ASP A 253 -6.72 3.17 -7.40
C ASP A 253 -6.34 4.01 -8.65
N LEU A 254 -5.39 3.47 -9.41
CA LEU A 254 -4.78 4.00 -10.62
C LEU A 254 -4.94 2.93 -11.72
N ARG A 255 -4.87 3.36 -12.98
CA ARG A 255 -4.95 2.48 -14.14
C ARG A 255 -3.88 2.83 -15.17
N GLY A 256 -3.55 1.86 -16.01
CA GLY A 256 -2.55 2.03 -17.06
C GLY A 256 -1.13 2.05 -16.51
N ASP A 257 -0.27 2.93 -17.05
CA ASP A 257 1.15 2.94 -16.72
C ASP A 257 1.43 3.67 -15.39
N VAL A 258 1.67 2.92 -14.31
CA VAL A 258 2.04 3.49 -13.00
C VAL A 258 3.53 3.78 -12.85
N SER A 259 4.35 3.71 -13.92
CA SER A 259 5.80 3.89 -13.83
C SER A 259 6.22 5.26 -13.28
N GLY A 260 5.48 6.32 -13.54
CA GLY A 260 5.72 7.65 -12.98
C GLY A 260 5.49 7.73 -11.46
N PHE A 261 4.48 7.00 -10.94
CA PHE A 261 4.22 6.86 -9.50
C PHE A 261 5.32 6.04 -8.83
N LEU A 262 5.64 4.85 -9.37
CA LEU A 262 6.68 3.96 -8.84
C LEU A 262 8.10 4.56 -8.91
N SER A 263 8.39 5.41 -9.91
CA SER A 263 9.70 6.08 -10.05
C SER A 263 9.89 7.29 -9.13
N ALA A 264 8.82 7.73 -8.45
CA ALA A 264 8.81 8.83 -7.49
C ALA A 264 8.07 8.41 -6.20
N HIS A 265 8.22 7.14 -5.82
CA HIS A 265 7.59 6.57 -4.63
C HIS A 265 7.93 7.40 -3.37
N PRO A 266 6.97 7.63 -2.46
CA PRO A 266 7.22 8.36 -1.22
C PRO A 266 8.38 7.80 -0.40
N LYS A 267 8.96 8.66 0.44
CA LYS A 267 10.06 8.29 1.34
C LYS A 267 9.56 7.51 2.57
N ALA A 268 8.92 6.39 2.33
CA ALA A 268 8.48 5.38 3.28
C ALA A 268 8.82 3.99 2.72
N PRO A 269 9.08 2.96 3.55
CA PRO A 269 9.22 1.60 3.05
C PRO A 269 7.93 1.17 2.34
N VAL A 270 8.04 0.63 1.12
CA VAL A 270 6.87 0.01 0.46
C VAL A 270 6.46 -1.24 1.26
N LEU A 271 5.17 -1.38 1.55
CA LEU A 271 4.60 -2.47 2.34
C LEU A 271 3.61 -3.33 1.53
N ALA A 272 2.79 -2.70 0.70
CA ALA A 272 1.88 -3.41 -0.22
C ALA A 272 1.59 -2.60 -1.49
N PHE A 273 1.37 -3.31 -2.60
CA PHE A 273 0.71 -2.77 -3.79
C PHE A 273 -0.49 -3.61 -4.20
N HIS A 274 -1.55 -2.91 -4.59
CA HIS A 274 -2.77 -3.40 -5.20
C HIS A 274 -3.06 -2.50 -6.43
N HIS A 275 -4.25 -2.43 -7.01
CA HIS A 275 -4.81 -3.51 -7.82
C HIS A 275 -3.85 -3.90 -8.97
N ILE A 276 -3.16 -5.05 -8.89
CA ILE A 276 -2.23 -5.46 -9.96
C ILE A 276 -2.94 -5.69 -11.31
N ASP A 277 -4.22 -6.08 -11.32
CA ASP A 277 -4.97 -6.35 -12.55
C ASP A 277 -5.37 -5.10 -13.36
N THR A 278 -5.37 -3.90 -12.79
CA THR A 278 -5.80 -2.66 -13.47
C THR A 278 -4.66 -1.83 -14.04
N VAL A 279 -3.43 -2.10 -13.59
CA VAL A 279 -2.21 -1.43 -14.02
C VAL A 279 -1.51 -2.19 -15.15
N ASN A 280 -0.69 -1.51 -15.93
CA ASN A 280 0.19 -2.14 -16.90
C ASN A 280 1.28 -2.95 -16.17
N PRO A 281 1.88 -3.98 -16.81
CA PRO A 281 3.06 -4.65 -16.26
C PRO A 281 4.14 -3.63 -15.90
N TYR A 282 4.67 -3.70 -14.67
CA TYR A 282 5.65 -2.73 -14.14
C TYR A 282 6.91 -2.60 -15.01
N PHE A 283 7.25 -3.65 -15.76
CA PHE A 283 8.32 -3.66 -16.74
C PHE A 283 7.76 -3.90 -18.15
N PRO A 284 8.11 -3.06 -19.14
CA PRO A 284 7.67 -3.27 -20.52
C PRO A 284 8.06 -4.64 -21.07
N LYS A 285 7.25 -5.16 -22.00
CA LYS A 285 7.45 -6.46 -22.68
C LYS A 285 7.38 -7.68 -21.76
N MET A 286 6.96 -7.54 -20.50
CA MET A 286 6.64 -8.64 -19.59
C MET A 286 5.13 -8.76 -19.36
N THR A 287 4.66 -9.93 -18.92
CA THR A 287 3.32 -10.06 -18.29
C THR A 287 3.38 -9.50 -16.86
N ARG A 288 2.22 -9.16 -16.26
CA ARG A 288 2.15 -8.69 -14.85
C ARG A 288 2.85 -9.65 -13.88
N ALA A 289 2.55 -10.94 -13.97
CA ALA A 289 3.18 -11.98 -13.16
C ALA A 289 4.70 -12.05 -13.35
N ASN A 290 5.20 -11.97 -14.59
CA ASN A 290 6.65 -11.99 -14.85
C ASN A 290 7.31 -10.68 -14.39
N ALA A 291 6.62 -9.54 -14.49
CA ALA A 291 7.11 -8.25 -14.01
C ALA A 291 7.26 -8.24 -12.48
N LEU A 292 6.29 -8.79 -11.74
CA LEU A 292 6.40 -8.96 -10.28
C LEU A 292 7.52 -9.92 -9.89
N LYS A 293 7.60 -11.10 -10.52
CA LYS A 293 8.73 -12.04 -10.31
C LYS A 293 10.08 -11.43 -10.69
N HIS A 294 10.12 -10.45 -11.59
CA HIS A 294 11.33 -9.70 -11.92
C HIS A 294 11.66 -8.64 -10.87
N LEU A 295 10.67 -7.87 -10.40
CA LEU A 295 10.80 -6.89 -9.31
C LEU A 295 11.35 -7.55 -8.03
N MET A 296 10.80 -8.71 -7.67
CA MET A 296 11.15 -9.41 -6.44
C MET A 296 12.60 -9.92 -6.43
N LYS A 297 13.30 -9.99 -7.58
CA LYS A 297 14.76 -10.21 -7.58
C LYS A 297 15.53 -9.09 -6.89
N ALA A 298 15.05 -7.85 -6.98
CA ALA A 298 15.61 -6.72 -6.22
C ALA A 298 15.11 -6.73 -4.77
N GLY A 299 13.82 -7.01 -4.56
CA GLY A 299 13.21 -7.12 -3.23
C GLY A 299 13.87 -8.19 -2.35
N ASP A 300 14.17 -9.37 -2.87
CA ASP A 300 14.84 -10.47 -2.15
C ASP A 300 16.28 -10.13 -1.74
N VAL A 301 16.89 -9.10 -2.33
CA VAL A 301 18.20 -8.57 -1.89
C VAL A 301 18.02 -7.45 -0.88
N ASP A 302 17.16 -6.47 -1.16
CA ASP A 302 16.88 -5.36 -0.23
C ASP A 302 15.52 -4.69 -0.49
N GLN A 303 14.48 -5.08 0.27
CA GLN A 303 13.18 -4.40 0.24
C GLN A 303 13.23 -2.97 0.81
N SER A 304 14.15 -2.68 1.73
CA SER A 304 14.20 -1.38 2.43
C SER A 304 14.64 -0.22 1.52
N ARG A 305 15.35 -0.55 0.44
CA ARG A 305 15.72 0.39 -0.62
C ARG A 305 14.81 0.32 -1.85
N LEU A 306 13.89 -0.64 -1.93
CA LEU A 306 13.03 -0.81 -3.11
C LEU A 306 12.18 0.44 -3.36
N PHE A 307 12.19 0.91 -4.61
CA PHE A 307 11.60 2.18 -5.08
C PHE A 307 12.16 3.49 -4.47
N GLN A 308 13.06 3.44 -3.48
CA GLN A 308 13.57 4.65 -2.82
C GLN A 308 14.29 5.57 -3.80
N GLN A 309 13.79 6.80 -3.93
CA GLN A 309 14.23 7.75 -4.96
C GLN A 309 15.48 8.54 -4.54
N THR A 310 16.61 8.17 -5.12
CA THR A 310 17.91 8.86 -4.98
C THR A 310 18.15 9.77 -6.19
N ILE A 311 18.57 11.02 -5.96
CA ILE A 311 18.81 12.01 -7.02
C ILE A 311 20.24 12.52 -6.95
N CYS A 312 20.88 12.67 -8.11
CA CYS A 312 22.18 13.33 -8.24
C CYS A 312 22.38 13.97 -9.62
N HIS A 313 23.39 14.84 -9.72
CA HIS A 313 23.55 15.77 -10.84
C HIS A 313 24.92 15.62 -11.49
N ASP A 314 24.97 15.49 -12.82
CA ASP A 314 26.21 15.67 -13.60
C ASP A 314 26.31 17.13 -14.05
N GLN A 315 26.91 17.95 -13.19
CA GLN A 315 27.18 19.37 -13.46
C GLN A 315 28.05 19.58 -14.71
N LYS A 316 28.84 18.59 -15.16
CA LYS A 316 29.62 18.72 -16.40
C LYS A 316 28.74 18.70 -17.64
N ARG A 317 27.61 17.97 -17.61
CA ARG A 317 26.68 17.82 -18.75
C ARG A 317 25.36 18.56 -18.59
N ASN A 318 25.13 19.18 -17.43
CA ASN A 318 23.83 19.72 -17.01
C ASN A 318 22.74 18.63 -16.98
N TRP A 319 23.05 17.42 -16.50
CA TRP A 319 22.07 16.33 -16.42
C TRP A 319 21.66 16.01 -14.97
N SER A 320 20.40 15.62 -14.77
CA SER A 320 19.92 15.05 -13.50
C SER A 320 19.60 13.57 -13.66
N PHE A 321 19.99 12.77 -12.68
CA PHE A 321 19.68 11.36 -12.56
C PHE A 321 18.72 11.16 -11.39
N SER A 322 17.61 10.47 -11.63
CA SER A 322 16.67 10.03 -10.60
C SER A 322 16.60 8.51 -10.62
N THR A 323 17.10 7.86 -9.57
CA THR A 323 17.12 6.40 -9.41
C THR A 323 16.06 5.96 -8.41
N ALA A 324 15.05 5.23 -8.87
CA ALA A 324 14.16 4.44 -8.00
C ALA A 324 14.76 3.03 -7.90
N TRP A 325 15.44 2.75 -6.78
CA TRP A 325 16.29 1.56 -6.69
C TRP A 325 15.48 0.25 -6.86
N GLY A 326 16.06 -0.71 -7.60
CA GLY A 326 15.38 -1.95 -8.00
C GLY A 326 14.26 -1.80 -9.05
N TYR A 327 13.91 -0.58 -9.48
CA TYR A 327 12.84 -0.33 -10.45
C TYR A 327 13.29 0.42 -11.70
N SER A 328 13.68 1.68 -11.59
CA SER A 328 13.96 2.56 -12.73
C SER A 328 15.10 3.55 -12.48
N VAL A 329 15.68 4.05 -13.56
CA VAL A 329 16.54 5.25 -13.56
C VAL A 329 16.08 6.17 -14.69
N ASN A 330 15.89 7.44 -14.36
CA ASN A 330 15.50 8.49 -15.30
C ASN A 330 16.66 9.48 -15.46
N ILE A 331 17.04 9.79 -16.70
CA ILE A 331 17.98 10.88 -17.03
C ILE A 331 17.18 12.06 -17.59
N TYR A 332 17.38 13.24 -17.01
CA TYR A 332 16.85 14.51 -17.52
C TYR A 332 18.01 15.35 -18.04
N GLU A 333 17.87 15.92 -19.24
CA GLU A 333 18.91 16.71 -19.90
C GLU A 333 18.99 18.17 -19.36
N ARG A 334 18.65 18.37 -18.08
CA ARG A 334 18.75 19.62 -17.33
C ARG A 334 19.08 19.33 -15.86
N ILE A 335 19.72 20.29 -15.16
CA ILE A 335 19.74 20.30 -13.68
C ILE A 335 18.34 20.67 -13.17
N MET A 336 17.68 19.75 -12.48
CA MET A 336 16.32 19.90 -11.97
C MET A 336 16.32 19.73 -10.45
N PRO A 337 15.65 20.61 -9.68
CA PRO A 337 15.68 20.53 -8.24
C PRO A 337 14.98 19.27 -7.73
N ARG A 338 15.50 18.70 -6.63
CA ARG A 338 14.92 17.50 -6.00
C ARG A 338 13.43 17.65 -5.71
N SER A 339 12.98 18.81 -5.24
CA SER A 339 11.58 19.11 -4.92
C SER A 339 10.62 18.98 -6.12
N TRP A 340 11.13 19.07 -7.35
CA TRP A 340 10.38 18.87 -8.58
C TRP A 340 10.43 17.41 -9.04
N LEU A 341 11.61 16.79 -8.98
CA LEU A 341 11.81 15.38 -9.37
C LEU A 341 11.11 14.37 -8.43
N THR A 342 10.85 14.75 -7.17
CA THR A 342 10.01 13.97 -6.24
C THR A 342 8.52 14.01 -6.59
N ILE A 343 8.08 14.86 -7.53
CA ILE A 343 6.70 14.87 -8.01
C ILE A 343 6.59 13.84 -9.16
N PRO A 344 5.68 12.84 -9.06
CA PRO A 344 5.52 11.81 -10.08
C PRO A 344 5.07 12.41 -11.41
N ILE A 345 5.57 11.86 -12.51
CA ILE A 345 5.02 12.12 -13.84
C ILE A 345 3.68 11.38 -13.96
N GLU A 346 2.67 12.03 -14.51
CA GLU A 346 1.34 11.43 -14.68
C GLU A 346 1.29 10.47 -15.89
N THR A 347 1.94 9.31 -15.76
CA THR A 347 1.87 8.22 -16.75
C THR A 347 0.58 7.39 -16.64
N PHE A 348 -0.10 7.49 -15.50
CA PHE A 348 -1.29 6.75 -15.09
C PHE A 348 -2.56 7.60 -15.23
N ILE A 349 -3.72 6.97 -15.13
CA ILE A 349 -5.02 7.65 -15.02
C ILE A 349 -5.74 7.23 -13.73
N GLY A 350 -6.63 8.08 -13.21
CA GLY A 350 -7.43 7.78 -12.03
C GLY A 350 -8.41 6.59 -12.21
N TRP A 351 -8.87 6.04 -11.09
CA TRP A 351 -9.74 4.86 -11.06
C TRP A 351 -11.05 4.99 -11.83
N HIS A 352 -11.71 6.16 -11.71
CA HIS A 352 -12.98 6.41 -12.37
C HIS A 352 -12.76 7.02 -13.78
N PRO A 353 -13.54 6.61 -14.81
CA PRO A 353 -13.35 7.12 -16.17
C PRO A 353 -13.61 8.62 -16.33
N ASP A 354 -14.44 9.23 -15.48
CA ASP A 354 -14.64 10.68 -15.48
C ASP A 354 -13.43 11.39 -14.84
N GLN A 355 -12.57 11.93 -15.70
CA GLN A 355 -11.36 12.68 -15.34
C GLN A 355 -11.62 14.20 -15.19
N LYS A 356 -12.87 14.68 -15.32
CA LYS A 356 -13.18 16.12 -15.31
C LYS A 356 -13.08 16.76 -13.93
N GLN A 357 -13.23 15.98 -12.86
CA GLN A 357 -13.19 16.48 -11.48
C GLN A 357 -11.74 16.56 -11.00
N GLN A 358 -11.34 17.72 -10.47
CA GLN A 358 -10.05 17.95 -9.81
C GLN A 358 -10.29 18.40 -8.36
N PRO A 359 -9.41 18.06 -7.40
CA PRO A 359 -8.20 17.24 -7.57
C PRO A 359 -8.52 15.74 -7.76
N ARG A 360 -7.73 15.06 -8.59
CA ARG A 360 -7.90 13.61 -8.85
C ARG A 360 -7.18 12.71 -7.86
N TYR A 361 -5.98 13.10 -7.44
CA TYR A 361 -5.10 12.28 -6.60
C TYR A 361 -4.81 12.96 -5.26
N MET A 362 -4.46 12.18 -4.25
CA MET A 362 -4.03 12.66 -2.93
C MET A 362 -2.60 13.26 -2.93
N PHE A 363 -2.05 13.53 -4.12
CA PHE A 363 -0.72 14.09 -4.36
C PHE A 363 -0.67 14.84 -5.69
N ASN A 364 0.30 15.73 -5.86
CA ASN A 364 0.52 16.47 -7.11
C ASN A 364 1.22 15.60 -8.16
N THR A 365 0.94 15.86 -9.44
CA THR A 365 1.59 15.21 -10.58
C THR A 365 2.27 16.24 -11.49
N ARG A 366 3.16 15.77 -12.38
CA ARG A 366 3.75 16.55 -13.48
C ARG A 366 3.26 16.03 -14.83
N ASN A 367 3.10 16.92 -15.79
CA ASN A 367 2.62 16.57 -17.14
C ASN A 367 3.61 15.61 -17.85
N PRO A 368 3.10 14.57 -18.53
CA PRO A 368 3.95 13.57 -19.20
C PRO A 368 4.50 14.00 -20.58
N LEU A 369 4.12 15.17 -21.11
CA LEU A 369 4.22 15.47 -22.55
C LEU A 369 5.11 16.67 -22.90
N GLY A 370 5.84 16.50 -24.00
CA GLY A 370 6.13 17.56 -24.97
C GLY A 370 7.42 18.36 -24.75
N ASP A 371 7.79 18.67 -23.51
CA ASP A 371 9.03 19.40 -23.21
C ASP A 371 10.26 18.47 -23.19
N PRO A 372 11.24 18.64 -24.10
CA PRO A 372 12.47 17.86 -24.12
C PRO A 372 13.32 17.90 -22.84
N CYS A 373 13.13 18.91 -22.00
CA CYS A 373 13.83 19.08 -20.72
C CYS A 373 13.11 18.42 -19.53
N GLU A 374 11.78 18.22 -19.62
CA GLU A 374 10.97 17.57 -18.58
C GLU A 374 10.74 16.08 -18.86
N THR A 375 10.69 15.64 -20.12
CA THR A 375 10.56 14.22 -20.48
C THR A 375 11.88 13.48 -20.29
N PRO A 376 11.99 12.49 -19.38
CA PRO A 376 13.24 11.77 -19.14
C PRO A 376 13.55 10.71 -20.19
N HIS A 377 14.82 10.33 -20.28
CA HIS A 377 15.21 9.02 -20.82
C HIS A 377 15.02 7.97 -19.73
N VAL A 378 14.15 6.99 -19.98
CA VAL A 378 13.74 5.97 -18.99
C VAL A 378 14.52 4.67 -19.18
N PHE A 379 15.09 4.18 -18.08
CA PHE A 379 15.81 2.91 -17.99
C PHE A 379 15.14 2.04 -16.92
N PHE A 380 14.86 0.78 -17.24
CA PHE A 380 14.24 -0.16 -16.32
C PHE A 380 15.24 -1.20 -15.82
N PHE A 381 15.02 -1.67 -14.59
CA PHE A 381 15.82 -2.71 -13.95
C PHE A 381 15.95 -3.96 -14.84
N GLU A 382 17.19 -4.45 -14.97
CA GLU A 382 17.57 -5.60 -15.82
C GLU A 382 18.13 -6.75 -14.97
N SER A 383 19.05 -6.45 -14.05
CA SER A 383 19.72 -7.46 -13.23
C SER A 383 20.32 -6.88 -11.94
N ILE A 384 20.53 -7.74 -10.96
CA ILE A 384 21.15 -7.43 -9.67
C ILE A 384 22.23 -8.48 -9.36
N LYS A 385 23.35 -8.04 -8.77
CA LYS A 385 24.36 -8.94 -8.20
C LYS A 385 25.05 -8.31 -6.99
N LYS A 386 25.42 -9.12 -6.01
CA LYS A 386 26.34 -8.73 -4.94
C LYS A 386 27.77 -8.73 -5.48
N THR A 387 28.57 -7.73 -5.14
CA THR A 387 29.98 -7.63 -5.55
C THR A 387 30.89 -8.28 -4.52
N SER A 388 32.13 -8.61 -4.91
CA SER A 388 33.19 -9.10 -4.02
C SER A 388 33.43 -8.18 -2.81
N ASN A 389 33.21 -6.88 -2.99
CA ASN A 389 33.50 -5.84 -2.00
C ASN A 389 32.27 -5.55 -1.10
N GLY A 390 31.29 -6.46 -1.04
CA GLY A 390 30.11 -6.32 -0.20
C GLY A 390 29.13 -5.22 -0.64
N GLN A 391 29.21 -4.72 -1.88
CA GLN A 391 28.23 -3.79 -2.43
C GLN A 391 27.16 -4.53 -3.25
N ILE A 392 26.06 -3.87 -3.56
CA ILE A 392 25.08 -4.35 -4.53
C ILE A 392 25.24 -3.57 -5.82
N LEU A 393 25.32 -4.27 -6.95
CA LEU A 393 25.30 -3.71 -8.29
C LEU A 393 23.97 -4.06 -8.97
N THR A 394 23.14 -3.04 -9.19
CA THR A 394 21.95 -3.13 -10.05
C THR A 394 22.26 -2.57 -11.44
N ARG A 395 21.64 -3.16 -12.47
CA ARG A 395 21.74 -2.71 -13.86
C ARG A 395 20.39 -2.32 -14.38
N TYR A 396 20.38 -1.29 -15.23
CA TYR A 396 19.20 -0.77 -15.87
C TYR A 396 19.47 -0.60 -17.37
N SER A 397 18.52 -1.01 -18.19
CA SER A 397 18.59 -0.94 -19.65
C SER A 397 17.51 -0.01 -20.18
N ARG A 398 17.83 0.74 -21.24
CA ARG A 398 16.91 1.71 -21.85
C ARG A 398 15.59 1.06 -22.24
N SER A 399 14.48 1.69 -21.84
CA SER A 399 13.12 1.25 -22.17
C SER A 399 12.84 1.39 -23.67
N ALA A 400 12.98 2.62 -24.18
CA ALA A 400 12.76 3.01 -25.56
C ALA A 400 13.57 4.27 -25.90
N PRO A 401 13.74 4.60 -27.20
CA PRO A 401 14.14 5.94 -27.63
C PRO A 401 13.15 7.00 -27.14
N ARG A 402 13.61 8.23 -26.83
CA ARG A 402 12.72 9.30 -26.35
C ARG A 402 11.90 9.94 -27.48
N ASN A 403 12.36 9.81 -28.73
CA ASN A 403 11.71 10.38 -29.94
C ASN A 403 11.43 11.89 -29.84
N LEU A 404 12.28 12.62 -29.12
CA LEU A 404 12.25 14.07 -28.96
C LEU A 404 13.66 14.62 -29.22
N THR A 405 13.76 15.91 -29.51
CA THR A 405 15.05 16.62 -29.59
C THR A 405 15.76 16.65 -28.24
N ALA A 406 17.04 17.05 -28.23
CA ALA A 406 17.75 17.31 -26.99
C ALA A 406 17.17 18.55 -26.28
N CYS A 407 17.29 18.64 -24.96
CA CYS A 407 16.91 19.81 -24.18
C CYS A 407 17.75 21.04 -24.60
N PRO A 408 17.13 22.11 -25.15
CA PRO A 408 17.87 23.29 -25.59
C PRO A 408 18.60 23.98 -24.42
N ILE A 409 17.95 24.04 -23.26
CA ILE A 409 18.47 24.65 -22.02
C ILE A 409 19.67 23.85 -21.46
N GLY A 410 19.73 22.54 -21.73
CA GLY A 410 20.84 21.64 -21.37
C GLY A 410 22.12 21.85 -22.20
N GLY A 411 22.15 22.85 -23.08
CA GLY A 411 23.25 23.03 -24.05
C GLY A 411 23.24 22.00 -25.18
N ASN A 412 22.06 21.45 -25.51
CA ASN A 412 21.83 20.51 -26.60
C ASN A 412 22.63 19.18 -26.48
N ARG A 413 23.02 18.81 -25.25
CA ARG A 413 23.83 17.61 -24.96
C ARG A 413 22.94 16.41 -24.70
N SER A 414 22.58 15.67 -25.75
CA SER A 414 21.63 14.57 -25.58
C SER A 414 22.18 13.36 -24.83
N ALA A 415 21.34 12.75 -23.99
CA ALA A 415 21.59 11.46 -23.36
C ALA A 415 21.15 10.26 -24.22
N GLU A 416 20.74 10.46 -25.49
CA GLU A 416 20.15 9.40 -26.31
C GLU A 416 21.10 8.22 -26.61
N TYR A 417 22.42 8.45 -26.66
CA TYR A 417 23.43 7.39 -26.84
C TYR A 417 23.62 6.49 -25.61
N ILE A 418 23.08 6.86 -24.43
CA ILE A 418 23.16 6.04 -23.22
C ILE A 418 22.23 4.83 -23.38
N SER A 419 22.78 3.62 -23.31
CA SER A 419 22.03 2.37 -23.42
C SER A 419 21.86 1.65 -22.08
N LYS A 420 22.82 1.79 -21.17
CA LYS A 420 22.86 1.10 -19.87
C LYS A 420 23.33 1.98 -18.72
N ILE A 421 22.81 1.70 -17.54
CA ILE A 421 23.20 2.34 -16.28
C ILE A 421 23.53 1.25 -15.25
N GLU A 422 24.72 1.32 -14.67
CA GLU A 422 25.15 0.52 -13.52
C GLU A 422 25.05 1.37 -12.25
N VAL A 423 24.28 0.93 -11.25
CA VAL A 423 24.16 1.61 -9.95
C VAL A 423 24.79 0.72 -8.88
N LEU A 424 25.81 1.25 -8.19
CA LEU A 424 26.38 0.63 -7.01
C LEU A 424 25.74 1.22 -5.74
N SER A 425 25.21 0.37 -4.87
CA SER A 425 24.64 0.76 -3.57
C SER A 425 25.29 0.00 -2.40
N PRO A 426 25.22 0.52 -1.16
CA PRO A 426 25.58 -0.25 0.03
C PRO A 426 24.75 -1.53 0.14
N ALA A 427 25.30 -2.60 0.75
CA ALA A 427 24.52 -3.78 1.11
C ALA A 427 23.87 -3.69 2.51
N THR A 428 24.14 -2.60 3.24
CA THR A 428 23.44 -2.29 4.50
C THR A 428 21.99 -1.93 4.18
N LYS A 429 21.05 -2.67 4.77
CA LYS A 429 19.61 -2.36 4.72
C LYS A 429 19.34 -1.06 5.48
N ARG A 430 18.38 -0.26 5.01
CA ARG A 430 18.01 1.06 5.55
C ARG A 430 16.65 1.02 6.23
N TYR A 431 16.66 0.57 7.46
CA TYR A 431 15.49 0.43 8.31
C TYR A 431 14.99 1.76 8.89
N GLU A 432 15.91 2.72 9.09
CA GLU A 432 15.60 4.11 9.42
C GLU A 432 15.87 4.99 8.19
N ILE A 433 14.85 5.76 7.80
CA ILE A 433 14.87 6.59 6.60
C ILE A 433 14.71 8.05 7.01
N ASP A 434 15.76 8.63 7.60
CA ASP A 434 15.86 10.01 8.10
C ASP A 434 15.84 11.04 6.96
N ARG A 435 16.79 10.94 6.04
CA ARG A 435 16.89 11.66 4.75
C ARG A 435 17.09 10.66 3.62
N SER A 436 17.08 11.11 2.37
CA SER A 436 17.40 10.23 1.25
C SER A 436 18.91 9.95 1.23
N GLU A 437 19.31 8.78 0.72
CA GLU A 437 20.70 8.57 0.30
C GLU A 437 21.13 9.67 -0.71
N CYS A 438 22.43 9.86 -0.84
CA CYS A 438 23.05 10.71 -1.86
C CYS A 438 23.62 9.81 -2.97
N CYS A 439 23.78 10.34 -4.19
CA CYS A 439 24.54 9.64 -5.22
C CYS A 439 25.58 10.51 -5.93
N ASP A 440 26.59 9.84 -6.48
CA ASP A 440 27.63 10.43 -7.33
C ASP A 440 27.54 9.82 -8.73
N VAL A 441 27.60 10.65 -9.77
CA VAL A 441 27.79 10.19 -11.15
C VAL A 441 29.28 9.92 -11.36
N VAL A 442 29.70 8.66 -11.16
CA VAL A 442 31.11 8.25 -11.13
C VAL A 442 31.75 8.27 -12.51
N ARG A 443 31.03 7.81 -13.53
CA ARG A 443 31.52 7.73 -14.91
C ARG A 443 30.35 7.75 -15.89
N ILE A 444 30.54 8.46 -17.00
CA ILE A 444 29.74 8.33 -18.22
C ILE A 444 30.77 8.16 -19.33
N ASP A 445 30.72 7.05 -20.05
CA ASP A 445 31.64 6.78 -21.16
C ASP A 445 31.00 6.87 -22.54
N ASN A 446 31.87 7.02 -23.53
CA ASN A 446 31.49 7.19 -24.93
C ASN A 446 30.89 5.91 -25.56
N THR A 447 30.86 4.79 -24.82
CA THR A 447 30.21 3.54 -25.25
C THR A 447 28.75 3.45 -24.79
N GLY A 448 28.21 4.52 -24.17
CA GLY A 448 26.82 4.60 -23.76
C GLY A 448 26.53 3.96 -22.40
N ASN A 449 27.55 3.76 -21.56
CA ASN A 449 27.40 3.24 -20.21
C ASN A 449 27.56 4.37 -19.16
N VAL A 450 26.65 4.40 -18.19
CA VAL A 450 26.72 5.27 -17.00
C VAL A 450 26.99 4.42 -15.77
N LYS A 451 27.78 4.95 -14.83
CA LYS A 451 27.99 4.38 -13.50
C LYS A 451 27.64 5.39 -12.42
N ILE A 452 26.66 5.07 -11.60
CA ILE A 452 26.21 5.84 -10.43
C ILE A 452 26.65 5.10 -9.17
N LYS A 453 27.02 5.83 -8.12
CA LYS A 453 27.26 5.27 -6.79
C LYS A 453 26.33 5.94 -5.78
N ILE A 454 25.45 5.15 -5.18
CA ILE A 454 24.64 5.52 -4.01
C ILE A 454 25.50 5.37 -2.75
N ARG A 455 25.33 6.29 -1.80
CA ARG A 455 26.04 6.34 -0.52
C ARG A 455 25.24 7.13 0.51
N GLU A 456 25.68 7.04 1.76
CA GLU A 456 25.28 8.01 2.77
C GLU A 456 25.66 9.44 2.36
N CYS A 457 24.79 10.37 2.72
CA CYS A 457 25.08 11.80 2.60
C CYS A 457 26.08 12.21 3.68
N ARG A 458 26.98 13.12 3.33
CA ARG A 458 27.89 13.75 4.30
C ARG A 458 27.10 14.70 5.20
N ILE A 459 27.62 14.96 6.40
CA ILE A 459 27.05 15.95 7.31
C ILE A 459 27.01 17.31 6.58
N GLY A 460 25.83 17.94 6.57
CA GLY A 460 25.59 19.21 5.86
C GLY A 460 25.46 19.12 4.34
N GLU A 461 25.52 17.93 3.72
CA GLU A 461 25.41 17.79 2.26
C GLU A 461 24.00 18.16 1.76
N VAL A 462 23.95 19.07 0.79
CA VAL A 462 22.74 19.50 0.09
C VAL A 462 22.64 18.74 -1.24
N ILE A 463 21.47 18.18 -1.53
CA ILE A 463 21.18 17.52 -2.82
C ILE A 463 20.54 18.59 -3.72
N ALA A 464 21.37 19.28 -4.50
CA ALA A 464 21.01 20.41 -5.39
C ALA A 464 21.75 20.35 -6.74
#